data_AF-Q498P1-F1
#
_entry.id   AF-Q498P1-F1
#
_cell.length_a   1.000
_cell.length_b   1.000
_cell.length_c   1.000
_cell.angle_alpha   90.00
_cell.angle_beta   90.00
_cell.angle_gamma   90.00
#
_symmetry.space_group_name_H-M   'P 1'
#
loop_
_entity.id
_entity.type
_entity.pdbx_description
1 polymer ?
#
loop_
_entity_poly.entity_id
_entity_poly.type
_entity_poly.pdbx_seq_one_letter_code
_entity_poly.pdbx_strand_id
1 'polypeptide(L)'
;MEVTSQPSAFHPQEFHSGLMSCCDDVGVCCCGLFCLPCMGCSIASDMNECCLCGLGMPMRSVYRTKYNIEGSMCNDWAATTFCFTCAACQLKRDIDIRKSNGTLKL
;
A
#
# COMPACT_ATOMS: atom_id res chain seq x y z
N MET A 1 -27.22 -26.73 -2.42
CA MET A 1 -27.22 -25.70 -3.48
C MET A 1 -25.92 -25.85 -4.25
N GLU A 2 -25.99 -25.94 -5.57
CA GLU A 2 -24.83 -25.92 -6.46
C GLU A 2 -24.28 -24.49 -6.54
N VAL A 3 -22.96 -24.32 -6.44
CA VAL A 3 -22.31 -23.02 -6.62
C VAL A 3 -22.27 -22.73 -8.12
N THR A 4 -23.32 -22.11 -8.66
CA THR A 4 -23.50 -21.88 -10.10
C THR A 4 -22.84 -20.60 -10.63
N SER A 5 -22.27 -19.77 -9.74
CA SER A 5 -21.47 -18.63 -10.16
C SER A 5 -20.23 -18.51 -9.27
N GLN A 6 -19.05 -18.67 -9.88
CA GLN A 6 -17.82 -18.22 -9.26
C GLN A 6 -17.68 -16.72 -9.58
N PRO A 7 -17.27 -15.88 -8.60
CA PRO A 7 -16.95 -14.49 -8.89
C PRO A 7 -15.91 -14.47 -10.02
N SER A 8 -16.17 -13.66 -11.06
CA SER A 8 -15.20 -13.48 -12.14
C SER A 8 -13.82 -13.19 -11.54
N ALA A 9 -12.79 -13.82 -12.11
CA ALA A 9 -11.42 -13.66 -11.67
C ALA A 9 -11.12 -12.16 -11.55
N PHE A 10 -10.79 -11.72 -10.35
CA PHE A 10 -10.42 -10.34 -10.09
C PHE A 10 -9.21 -10.04 -10.99
N HIS A 11 -9.31 -9.07 -11.89
CA HIS A 11 -8.20 -8.76 -12.78
C HIS A 11 -7.01 -8.33 -11.91
N PRO A 12 -5.81 -8.90 -12.13
CA PRO A 12 -4.61 -8.44 -11.44
C PRO A 12 -4.43 -6.93 -11.64
N GLN A 13 -4.14 -6.23 -10.55
CA GLN A 13 -3.85 -4.80 -10.53
C GLN A 13 -2.36 -4.56 -10.33
N GLU A 14 -1.92 -3.34 -10.58
CA GLU A 14 -0.58 -2.87 -10.21
C GLU A 14 -0.69 -1.70 -9.22
N PHE A 15 0.42 -1.39 -8.54
CA PHE A 15 0.54 -0.09 -7.88
C PHE A 15 0.53 1.01 -8.95
N HIS A 16 -0.10 2.16 -8.67
CA HIS A 16 -0.16 3.29 -9.60
C HIS A 16 1.21 3.96 -9.84
N SER A 17 2.20 3.66 -9.01
CA SER A 17 3.57 4.17 -9.16
C SER A 17 4.60 3.09 -8.85
N GLY A 18 5.80 3.24 -9.42
CA GLY A 18 6.93 2.36 -9.14
C GLY A 18 7.49 2.56 -7.73
N LEU A 19 8.26 1.58 -7.24
CA LEU A 19 8.84 1.62 -5.90
C LEU A 19 9.78 2.83 -5.71
N MET A 20 10.62 3.12 -6.70
CA MET A 20 11.62 4.19 -6.65
C MET A 20 11.09 5.57 -7.08
N SER A 21 9.78 5.68 -7.35
CA SER A 21 9.11 6.97 -7.60
C SER A 21 8.93 7.80 -6.33
N CYS A 22 9.65 7.51 -5.24
CA CYS A 22 9.56 8.27 -3.98
C CYS A 22 9.95 9.75 -4.17
N CYS A 23 10.84 10.07 -5.11
CA CYS A 23 11.19 11.45 -5.45
C CYS A 23 10.10 12.20 -6.24
N ASP A 24 9.13 11.50 -6.85
CA ASP A 24 8.06 12.14 -7.63
C ASP A 24 7.06 12.88 -6.72
N ASP A 25 6.95 12.49 -5.43
CA ASP A 25 6.28 13.29 -4.39
C ASP A 25 7.29 13.68 -3.32
N VAL A 26 7.94 14.82 -3.52
CA VAL A 26 8.89 15.39 -2.55
C VAL A 26 8.25 15.54 -1.16
N GLY A 27 6.96 15.89 -1.08
CA GLY A 27 6.23 15.99 0.19
C GLY A 27 6.14 14.66 0.95
N VAL A 28 5.80 13.57 0.26
CA VAL A 28 5.74 12.22 0.85
C VAL A 28 7.15 11.71 1.17
N CYS A 29 8.14 12.01 0.32
CA CYS A 29 9.55 11.69 0.56
C CYS A 29 10.11 12.41 1.81
N CYS A 30 9.85 13.71 1.95
CA CYS A 30 10.22 14.49 3.12
C CYS A 30 9.47 14.02 4.37
N CYS A 31 8.16 13.73 4.31
CA CYS A 31 7.46 13.13 5.44
C CYS A 31 8.03 11.75 5.81
N GLY A 32 8.42 10.94 4.82
CA GLY A 32 9.10 9.68 5.05
C GLY A 32 10.48 9.86 5.72
N LEU A 33 11.23 10.90 5.36
CA LEU A 33 12.53 11.22 5.96
C LEU A 33 12.42 11.86 7.35
N PHE A 34 11.45 12.75 7.56
CA PHE A 34 11.36 13.61 8.75
C PHE A 34 10.33 13.14 9.79
N CYS A 35 9.26 12.43 9.40
CA CYS A 35 8.34 11.79 10.34
C CYS A 35 7.69 10.51 9.76
N LEU A 36 8.50 9.48 9.57
CA LEU A 36 8.04 8.14 9.20
C LEU A 36 6.90 7.61 10.11
N PRO A 37 6.90 7.82 11.45
CA PRO A 37 5.79 7.39 12.31
C PRO A 37 4.47 8.07 11.99
N CYS A 38 4.49 9.38 11.69
CA CYS A 38 3.30 10.14 11.31
C CYS A 38 2.70 9.58 10.01
N MET A 39 3.55 9.28 9.03
CA MET A 39 3.13 8.68 7.77
C MET A 39 2.52 7.29 8.01
N GLY A 40 3.16 6.49 8.86
CA GLY A 40 2.62 5.22 9.33
C GLY A 40 1.22 5.33 9.92
N CYS A 41 1.04 6.25 10.86
CA CYS A 41 -0.25 6.51 11.45
C CYS A 41 -1.31 6.94 10.43
N SER A 42 -0.94 7.72 9.42
CA SER A 42 -1.87 8.07 8.34
C SER A 42 -2.25 6.84 7.52
N ILE A 43 -1.29 6.01 7.12
CA ILE A 43 -1.55 4.75 6.39
C ILE A 43 -2.48 3.84 7.21
N ALA A 44 -2.17 3.66 8.50
CA ALA A 44 -2.99 2.89 9.42
C ALA A 44 -4.41 3.44 9.50
N SER A 45 -4.56 4.73 9.73
CA SER A 45 -5.87 5.37 9.81
C SER A 45 -6.67 5.22 8.52
N ASP A 46 -6.03 5.36 7.35
CA ASP A 46 -6.67 5.18 6.05
C ASP A 46 -7.05 3.71 5.77
N MET A 47 -6.40 2.75 6.44
CA MET A 47 -6.69 1.32 6.37
C MET A 47 -7.51 0.78 7.57
N ASN A 48 -8.01 1.66 8.44
CA ASN A 48 -8.75 1.32 9.66
C ASN A 48 -7.96 0.46 10.68
N GLU A 49 -6.65 0.65 10.75
CA GLU A 49 -5.73 -0.04 11.64
C GLU A 49 -5.16 0.89 12.72
N CYS A 50 -4.53 0.31 13.75
CA CYS A 50 -3.87 1.09 14.81
C CYS A 50 -2.67 1.89 14.25
N CYS A 51 -2.46 3.11 14.77
CA CYS A 51 -1.36 4.03 14.40
C CYS A 51 0.01 3.35 14.25
N LEU A 52 0.32 2.40 15.15
CA LEU A 52 1.59 1.66 15.19
C LEU A 52 1.71 0.56 14.12
N CYS A 53 0.60 0.16 13.51
CA CYS A 53 0.54 -0.93 12.55
C CYS A 53 0.77 -0.46 11.11
N GLY A 54 0.72 0.83 10.80
CA GLY A 54 0.68 1.35 9.42
C GLY A 54 1.98 1.25 8.63
N LEU A 55 3.00 0.60 9.18
CA LEU A 55 4.35 0.54 8.65
C LEU A 55 4.85 -0.90 8.56
N GLY A 56 5.58 -1.18 7.49
CA GLY A 56 6.26 -2.46 7.27
C GLY A 56 5.56 -3.42 6.32
N MET A 57 6.14 -4.61 6.21
CA MET A 57 5.72 -5.64 5.26
C MET A 57 4.26 -6.08 5.44
N PRO A 58 3.72 -6.27 6.67
CA PRO A 58 2.34 -6.75 6.83
C PRO A 58 1.31 -5.83 6.18
N MET A 59 1.42 -4.52 6.37
CA MET A 59 0.49 -3.56 5.77
C MET A 59 0.54 -3.60 4.25
N ARG A 60 1.75 -3.66 3.69
CA ARG A 60 1.92 -3.77 2.25
C ARG A 60 1.29 -5.05 1.71
N SER A 61 1.49 -6.20 2.38
CA SER A 61 0.92 -7.47 1.94
C SER A 61 -0.61 -7.50 2.08
N VAL A 62 -1.19 -7.01 3.17
CA VAL A 62 -2.65 -6.90 3.35
C VAL A 62 -3.26 -5.97 2.30
N TYR A 63 -2.62 -4.84 2.03
CA TYR A 63 -3.05 -3.93 0.99
C TYR A 63 -3.02 -4.58 -0.40
N ARG A 64 -1.93 -5.28 -0.71
CA ARG A 64 -1.74 -5.95 -2.00
C ARG A 64 -2.79 -7.04 -2.24
N THR A 65 -3.10 -7.85 -1.23
CA THR A 65 -4.16 -8.86 -1.33
C THR A 65 -5.54 -8.24 -1.43
N LYS A 66 -5.82 -7.14 -0.72
CA LYS A 66 -7.11 -6.44 -0.75
C LYS A 66 -7.46 -5.88 -2.13
N TYR A 67 -6.47 -5.34 -2.85
CA TYR A 67 -6.66 -4.78 -4.19
C TYR A 67 -6.22 -5.72 -5.32
N ASN A 68 -5.93 -6.98 -5.01
CA ASN A 68 -5.46 -7.98 -5.98
C ASN A 68 -4.28 -7.47 -6.84
N ILE A 69 -3.35 -6.76 -6.21
CA ILE A 69 -2.14 -6.27 -6.87
C ILE A 69 -1.17 -7.45 -7.05
N GLU A 70 -0.51 -7.60 -8.18
CA GLU A 70 0.45 -8.71 -8.36
C GLU A 70 1.70 -8.56 -7.47
N GLY A 71 2.25 -9.70 -7.05
CA GLY A 71 3.44 -9.75 -6.19
C GLY A 71 3.46 -10.94 -5.24
N SER A 72 4.44 -10.94 -4.34
CA SER A 72 4.66 -12.01 -3.36
C SER A 72 5.07 -11.42 -2.01
N MET A 73 4.90 -12.18 -0.93
CA MET A 73 5.41 -11.78 0.39
C MET A 73 6.93 -11.57 0.38
N CYS A 74 7.66 -12.30 -0.47
CA CYS A 74 9.11 -12.12 -0.65
C CYS A 74 9.42 -10.75 -1.27
N ASN A 75 8.67 -10.34 -2.30
CA ASN A 75 8.81 -9.00 -2.88
C ASN A 75 8.42 -7.91 -1.88
N ASP A 76 7.37 -8.12 -1.06
CA ASP A 76 6.98 -7.16 -0.03
C ASP A 76 8.06 -7.03 1.05
N TRP A 77 8.66 -8.14 1.48
CA TRP A 77 9.80 -8.15 2.39
C TRP A 77 11.02 -7.45 1.77
N ALA A 78 11.36 -7.76 0.52
CA ALA A 78 12.49 -7.14 -0.18
C ALA A 78 12.29 -5.62 -0.33
N ALA A 79 11.11 -5.17 -0.78
CA ALA A 79 10.79 -3.76 -0.90
C ALA A 79 10.92 -3.04 0.45
N THR A 80 10.37 -3.63 1.51
CA THR A 80 10.42 -3.07 2.87
C THR A 80 11.84 -3.08 3.45
N THR A 81 12.66 -4.09 3.14
CA THR A 81 14.01 -4.25 3.70
C THR A 81 15.04 -3.39 2.98
N PHE A 82 15.03 -3.39 1.64
CA PHE A 82 16.00 -2.65 0.84
C PHE A 82 15.66 -1.16 0.74
N CYS A 83 14.38 -0.80 0.81
CA CYS A 83 13.98 0.60 0.77
C CYS A 83 12.67 0.84 1.52
N PHE A 84 12.72 0.76 2.84
CA PHE A 84 11.57 0.92 3.71
C PHE A 84 10.78 2.21 3.42
N THR A 85 11.49 3.34 3.33
CA THR A 85 10.85 4.64 3.12
C THR A 85 10.11 4.68 1.79
N CYS A 86 10.74 4.25 0.70
CA CYS A 86 10.08 4.27 -0.61
C CYS A 86 8.93 3.25 -0.69
N ALA A 87 9.04 2.08 -0.04
CA ALA A 87 7.93 1.13 0.06
C ALA A 87 6.72 1.72 0.79
N ALA A 88 6.96 2.48 1.87
CA ALA A 88 5.90 3.15 2.61
C ALA A 88 5.33 4.37 1.85
N CYS A 89 6.18 5.15 1.17
CA CYS A 89 5.75 6.25 0.30
C CYS A 89 4.88 5.75 -0.86
N GLN A 90 5.30 4.67 -1.53
CA GLN A 90 4.54 4.04 -2.62
C GLN A 90 3.16 3.59 -2.11
N LEU A 91 3.11 2.94 -0.95
CA LEU A 91 1.85 2.51 -0.35
C LEU A 91 0.94 3.70 0.00
N LYS A 92 1.49 4.75 0.63
CA LYS A 92 0.73 5.95 0.98
C LYS A 92 0.14 6.64 -0.25
N ARG A 93 0.95 6.82 -1.30
CA ARG A 93 0.51 7.44 -2.56
C ARG A 93 -0.60 6.62 -3.21
N ASP A 94 -0.46 5.30 -3.24
CA ASP A 94 -1.46 4.42 -3.84
C ASP A 94 -2.79 4.46 -3.06
N ILE A 95 -2.72 4.54 -1.72
CA ILE A 95 -3.88 4.80 -0.86
C ILE A 95 -4.53 6.14 -1.21
N ASP A 96 -3.73 7.22 -1.33
CA ASP A 96 -4.25 8.55 -1.63
C ASP A 96 -4.91 8.63 -3.01
N ILE A 97 -4.34 7.99 -4.03
CA ILE A 97 -4.92 7.92 -5.37
C ILE A 97 -6.24 7.15 -5.34
N ARG A 98 -6.31 6.02 -4.62
CA ARG A 98 -7.57 5.26 -4.49
C ARG A 98 -8.60 6.02 -3.66
N LYS A 99 -8.17 6.78 -2.66
CA LYS A 99 -9.03 7.64 -1.84
C LYS A 99 -9.61 8.78 -2.67
N SER A 100 -8.80 9.45 -3.50
CA SER A 100 -9.27 10.51 -4.40
C SER A 100 -10.22 9.98 -5.48
N ASN A 101 -9.99 8.75 -5.96
CA ASN A 101 -10.83 8.12 -6.98
C ASN A 101 -12.09 7.44 -6.39
N GLY A 102 -12.27 7.45 -5.06
CA GLY A 102 -13.39 6.78 -4.41
C GLY A 102 -13.34 5.25 -4.49
N THR A 103 -12.20 4.66 -4.83
CA THR A 103 -12.00 3.20 -4.94
C THR A 103 -11.36 2.58 -3.70
N LEU A 104 -11.04 3.39 -2.68
CA LEU A 104 -10.51 2.90 -1.41
C LEU A 104 -11.59 2.13 -0.63
N LYS A 105 -11.57 0.81 -0.78
CA LYS A 105 -12.36 -0.11 0.06
C LYS A 105 -11.79 -0.18 1.48
N LEU A 106 -12.56 0.25 2.48
CA LEU A 106 -12.29 0.07 3.92
C LEU A 106 -12.72 -1.32 4.37
#